data_AF-A0A1X7E5N8-F1
#
_entry.id   AF-A0A1X7E5N8-F1
#
_cell.length_a   1.000
_cell.length_b   1.000
_cell.length_c   1.000
_cell.angle_alpha   90.00
_cell.angle_beta   90.00
_cell.angle_gamma   90.00
#
_symmetry.space_group_name_H-M   'P 1'
#
loop_
_entity.id
_entity.type
_entity.pdbx_description
1 polymer ?
#
loop_
_entity_poly.entity_id
_entity_poly.type
_entity_poly.pdbx_seq_one_letter_code
_entity_poly.pdbx_strand_id
1 'polypeptide(L)'
;MQEILSALDGLLPRASEHAAAAVHGSGRYWSGPLDVQRLAVSGVGLAVAGAQQLARTMGHRDSVITARLPEVIAAFGSVSHLRLGGQSLPGFAPCSGFFPVSDGWLRTHANYPHHRERLFRALDITHDDALAPALAQLTGEQAESRIVAESGIAALQL
;
A
#
# COMPACT_ATOMS: atom_id res chain seq x y z
N MET A 1 3.99 15.93 -0.90
CA MET A 1 5.08 15.44 -0.02
C MET A 1 5.67 16.55 0.83
N GLN A 2 6.19 17.62 0.21
CA GLN A 2 6.88 18.68 0.93
C GLN A 2 5.99 19.35 1.99
N GLU A 3 4.72 19.60 1.66
CA GLU A 3 3.74 20.14 2.62
C GLU A 3 3.50 19.21 3.82
N ILE A 4 3.41 17.89 3.60
CA ILE A 4 3.25 16.89 4.67
C ILE A 4 4.50 16.84 5.56
N LEU A 5 5.69 16.85 4.95
CA LEU A 5 6.96 16.82 5.68
C LEU A 5 7.18 18.12 6.48
N SER A 6 6.83 19.27 5.92
CA SER A 6 6.91 20.56 6.61
C SER A 6 5.89 20.69 7.75
N ALA A 7 4.70 20.10 7.63
CA ALA A 7 3.74 20.04 8.73
C ALA A 7 4.28 19.24 9.92
N LEU A 8 5.09 18.19 9.67
CA LEU A 8 5.70 17.38 10.72
C LEU A 8 6.82 18.11 11.47
N ASP A 9 7.45 19.12 10.88
CA ASP A 9 8.47 19.93 11.57
C ASP A 9 7.89 20.71 12.77
N GLY A 10 6.59 20.99 12.75
CA GLY A 10 5.88 21.58 13.89
C GLY A 10 5.69 20.64 15.08
N LEU A 11 5.81 19.32 14.86
CA LEU A 11 5.68 18.28 15.90
C LEU A 11 7.04 17.69 16.30
N LEU A 12 7.96 17.59 15.35
CA LEU A 12 9.30 17.05 15.52
C LEU A 12 10.30 17.99 14.82
N PRO A 13 11.05 18.81 15.59
CA PRO A 13 11.94 19.80 15.00
C PRO A 13 12.93 19.19 14.00
N ARG A 14 12.97 19.75 12.79
CA ARG A 14 13.84 19.31 11.67
C ARG A 14 13.60 17.87 11.22
N ALA A 15 12.42 17.30 11.44
CA ALA A 15 12.09 15.95 10.97
C ALA A 15 12.16 15.85 9.45
N SER A 16 11.75 16.89 8.72
CA SER A 16 11.82 16.93 7.26
C SER A 16 13.27 16.87 6.75
N GLU A 17 14.18 17.60 7.40
CA GLU A 17 15.60 17.63 7.05
C GLU A 17 16.30 16.31 7.37
N HIS A 18 16.04 15.76 8.55
CA HIS A 18 16.55 14.43 8.91
C HIS A 18 16.01 13.35 7.96
N ALA A 19 14.72 13.40 7.62
CA ALA A 19 14.12 12.47 6.67
C ALA A 19 14.70 12.60 5.26
N ALA A 20 15.01 13.82 4.81
CA ALA A 20 15.63 14.06 3.51
C ALA A 20 17.06 13.51 3.43
N ALA A 21 17.81 13.56 4.53
CA ALA A 21 19.18 13.07 4.61
C ALA A 21 19.29 11.57 4.97
N ALA A 22 18.21 10.96 5.48
CA ALA A 22 18.19 9.61 6.02
C ALA A 22 18.35 8.49 4.98
N VAL A 23 17.97 8.75 3.72
CA VAL A 23 18.03 7.75 2.64
C VAL A 23 19.12 8.13 1.65
N HIS A 24 20.10 7.25 1.47
CA HIS A 24 21.25 7.48 0.61
C HIS A 24 21.13 6.78 -0.74
N GLY A 25 21.61 7.44 -1.79
CA GLY A 25 21.66 6.91 -3.15
C GLY A 25 20.79 7.70 -4.12
N SER A 26 20.92 7.38 -5.40
CA SER A 26 20.28 8.08 -6.50
C SER A 26 19.73 7.10 -7.54
N GLY A 27 18.86 7.61 -8.41
CA GLY A 27 18.25 6.85 -9.50
C GLY A 27 16.74 6.87 -9.45
N ARG A 28 16.11 6.52 -10.58
CA ARG A 28 14.66 6.41 -10.71
C ARG A 28 14.33 4.96 -11.08
N TYR A 29 13.58 4.29 -10.20
CA TYR A 29 13.30 2.86 -10.28
C TYR A 29 11.84 2.57 -10.64
N TRP A 30 10.91 3.44 -10.24
CA TRP A 30 9.51 3.35 -10.65
C TRP A 30 9.11 4.52 -11.55
N SER A 31 8.45 4.18 -12.64
CA SER A 31 7.85 5.12 -13.57
C SER A 31 6.33 5.06 -13.47
N GLY A 32 5.70 6.22 -13.43
CA GLY A 32 4.24 6.34 -13.44
C GLY A 32 3.83 7.81 -13.34
N PRO A 33 2.52 8.09 -13.45
CA PRO A 33 1.98 9.44 -13.26
C PRO A 33 2.12 9.94 -11.82
N LEU A 34 2.26 9.02 -10.85
CA LEU A 34 2.48 9.34 -9.44
C LEU A 34 3.94 9.13 -9.05
N ASP A 35 4.48 10.04 -8.22
CA ASP A 35 5.84 9.93 -7.66
C ASP A 35 5.87 8.98 -6.45
N VAL A 36 5.56 7.70 -6.70
CA VAL A 36 5.52 6.63 -5.70
C VAL A 36 6.88 6.37 -5.06
N GLN A 37 7.97 6.62 -5.80
CA GLN A 37 9.32 6.49 -5.28
C GLN A 37 9.60 7.55 -4.21
N ARG A 38 9.28 8.83 -4.48
CA ARG A 38 9.41 9.87 -3.47
C ARG A 38 8.54 9.56 -2.25
N LEU A 39 7.34 9.01 -2.43
CA LEU A 39 6.48 8.61 -1.32
C LEU A 39 7.14 7.57 -0.43
N ALA A 40 7.65 6.48 -1.02
CA ALA A 40 8.35 5.43 -0.30
C ALA A 40 9.60 5.97 0.43
N VAL A 41 10.43 6.74 -0.26
CA VAL A 41 11.66 7.32 0.29
C VAL A 41 11.36 8.27 1.45
N SER A 42 10.38 9.16 1.29
CA SER A 42 9.98 10.09 2.36
C SER A 42 9.40 9.35 3.58
N GLY A 43 8.59 8.32 3.37
CA GLY A 43 8.06 7.49 4.46
C GLY A 43 9.17 6.78 5.25
N VAL A 44 10.13 6.17 4.55
CA VAL A 44 11.30 5.55 5.20
C VAL A 44 12.16 6.59 5.90
N GLY A 45 12.40 7.75 5.27
CA GLY A 45 13.16 8.84 5.88
C GLY A 45 12.55 9.31 7.20
N LEU A 46 11.22 9.43 7.28
CA LEU A 46 10.51 9.75 8.52
C LEU A 46 10.68 8.66 9.59
N ALA A 47 10.56 7.39 9.19
CA ALA A 47 10.77 6.26 10.12
C ALA A 47 12.20 6.25 10.68
N VAL A 48 13.20 6.52 9.83
CA VAL A 48 14.61 6.65 10.24
C VAL A 48 14.79 7.83 11.20
N ALA A 49 14.23 9.00 10.90
CA ALA A 49 14.29 10.16 11.79
C ALA A 49 13.68 9.87 13.18
N GLY A 50 12.52 9.19 13.21
CA GLY A 50 11.87 8.75 14.45
C GLY A 50 12.70 7.73 15.22
N ALA A 51 13.26 6.72 14.54
CA ALA A 51 14.15 5.74 15.16
C ALA A 51 15.42 6.39 15.73
N GLN A 52 15.99 7.36 15.02
CA GLN A 52 17.17 8.11 15.45
C GLN A 52 16.88 8.94 16.70
N GLN A 53 15.71 9.57 16.77
CA GLN A 53 15.26 10.30 17.96
C GLN A 53 15.05 9.35 19.15
N LEU A 54 14.41 8.21 18.93
CA LEU A 54 14.23 7.19 19.97
C LEU A 54 15.59 6.71 20.52
N ALA A 55 16.53 6.39 19.63
CA ALA A 55 17.88 5.97 20.01
C ALA A 55 18.59 7.01 20.90
N ARG A 56 18.48 8.31 20.54
CA ARG A 56 19.05 9.41 21.34
C ARG A 56 18.42 9.47 22.74
N THR A 57 17.10 9.33 22.85
CA THR A 57 16.39 9.34 24.15
C THR A 57 16.80 8.15 25.02
N MET A 58 17.09 7.00 24.40
CA MET A 58 17.57 5.79 25.08
C MET A 58 19.07 5.83 25.44
N GLY A 59 19.77 6.95 25.16
CA GLY A 59 21.19 7.12 25.46
C GLY A 59 22.16 6.67 24.35
N HIS A 60 21.65 6.17 23.23
CA HIS A 60 22.44 5.77 22.06
C HIS A 60 22.70 6.97 21.13
N ARG A 61 23.44 7.96 21.63
CA ARG A 61 23.64 9.25 20.94
C ARG A 61 24.52 9.15 19.68
N ASP A 62 25.43 8.18 19.67
CA ASP A 62 26.39 7.98 18.57
C ASP A 62 25.87 7.02 17.49
N SER A 63 24.71 6.40 17.70
CA SER A 63 24.10 5.54 16.70
C SER A 63 23.68 6.35 15.49
N VAL A 64 24.05 5.90 14.30
CA VAL A 64 23.61 6.48 13.03
C VAL A 64 22.66 5.48 12.36
N ILE A 65 21.40 5.88 12.20
CA ILE A 65 20.37 5.11 11.51
C ILE A 65 20.15 5.74 10.15
N THR A 66 20.29 4.95 9.08
CA THR A 66 20.14 5.37 7.68
C THR A 66 19.56 4.22 6.87
N ALA A 67 19.02 4.51 5.69
CA ALA A 67 18.63 3.51 4.71
C ALA A 67 19.29 3.78 3.34
N ARG A 68 19.43 2.76 2.50
CA ARG A 68 19.91 2.95 1.12
C ARG A 68 18.75 2.83 0.14
N LEU A 69 18.72 3.69 -0.87
CA LEU A 69 17.69 3.71 -1.90
C LEU A 69 17.45 2.32 -2.53
N PRO A 70 18.47 1.55 -2.93
CA PRO A 70 18.25 0.19 -3.45
C PRO A 70 17.52 -0.74 -2.47
N GLU A 71 17.73 -0.61 -1.16
CA GLU A 71 17.04 -1.41 -0.13
C GLU A 71 15.59 -1.00 0.00
N VAL A 72 15.30 0.31 -0.03
CA VAL A 72 13.94 0.83 -0.04
C VAL A 72 13.18 0.30 -1.26
N ILE A 73 13.80 0.37 -2.44
CA ILE A 73 13.20 -0.16 -3.68
C ILE A 73 12.97 -1.66 -3.58
N ALA A 74 13.96 -2.43 -3.10
CA ALA A 74 13.82 -3.87 -2.94
C ALA A 74 12.73 -4.26 -1.93
N ALA A 75 12.60 -3.52 -0.82
CA ALA A 75 11.60 -3.79 0.20
C ALA A 75 10.17 -3.55 -0.31
N PHE A 76 9.92 -2.39 -0.92
CA PHE A 76 8.61 -2.03 -1.49
C PHE A 76 8.26 -2.85 -2.74
N GLY A 77 9.27 -3.27 -3.51
CA GLY A 77 9.12 -4.14 -4.69
C GLY A 77 9.20 -5.64 -4.39
N SER A 78 9.32 -6.03 -3.12
CA SER A 78 9.67 -7.41 -2.70
C SER A 78 8.76 -8.48 -3.29
N VAL A 79 7.45 -8.23 -3.34
CA VAL A 79 6.46 -9.14 -3.95
C VAL A 79 6.77 -9.43 -5.41
N SER A 80 7.23 -8.43 -6.17
CA SER A 80 7.57 -8.59 -7.60
C SER A 80 8.82 -9.44 -7.82
N HIS A 81 9.69 -9.52 -6.81
CA HIS A 81 10.90 -10.34 -6.82
C HIS A 81 10.67 -11.77 -6.30
N LEU A 82 9.53 -12.04 -5.67
CA LEU A 82 9.22 -13.36 -5.11
C LEU A 82 9.09 -14.41 -6.22
N ARG A 83 9.72 -15.57 -6.01
CA ARG A 83 9.63 -16.73 -6.90
C ARG A 83 9.34 -17.98 -6.10
N LEU A 84 8.40 -18.80 -6.55
CA LEU A 84 8.09 -20.12 -5.99
C LEU A 84 8.37 -21.18 -7.06
N GLY A 85 9.32 -22.08 -6.82
CA GLY A 85 9.75 -23.05 -7.84
C GLY A 85 10.26 -22.39 -9.14
N GLY A 86 10.86 -21.20 -9.04
CA GLY A 86 11.32 -20.42 -10.19
C GLY A 86 10.23 -19.60 -10.90
N GLN A 87 8.96 -19.76 -10.53
CA GLN A 87 7.84 -19.04 -11.14
C GLN A 87 7.53 -17.75 -10.38
N SER A 88 7.20 -16.68 -11.12
CA SER A 88 6.63 -15.46 -10.53
C SER A 88 5.27 -15.77 -9.92
N LEU A 89 5.00 -15.18 -8.77
CA LEU A 89 3.65 -15.19 -8.20
C LEU A 89 2.89 -13.94 -8.66
N PRO A 90 1.62 -14.07 -9.06
CA PRO A 90 0.79 -12.91 -9.36
C PRO A 90 0.55 -12.10 -8.07
N GLY A 91 0.72 -10.78 -8.15
CA GLY A 91 0.54 -9.90 -6.98
C GLY A 91 -0.90 -9.86 -6.46
N PHE A 92 -1.88 -9.97 -7.36
CA PHE A 92 -3.30 -10.07 -7.05
C PHE A 92 -3.95 -11.20 -7.85
N ALA A 93 -4.86 -11.93 -7.21
CA ALA A 93 -5.78 -12.83 -7.91
C ALA A 93 -6.75 -12.01 -8.80
N PRO A 94 -7.35 -12.58 -9.85
CA PRO A 94 -8.21 -11.85 -10.78
C PRO A 94 -9.35 -11.05 -10.12
N CYS A 95 -9.94 -11.58 -9.04
CA CYS A 95 -11.02 -10.93 -8.29
C CYS A 95 -10.53 -10.03 -7.15
N SER A 96 -9.21 -9.83 -7.00
CA SER A 96 -8.60 -8.88 -6.06
C SER A 96 -8.13 -7.64 -6.81
N GLY A 97 -8.67 -6.49 -6.45
CA GLY A 97 -8.29 -5.27 -7.15
C GLY A 97 -9.27 -4.15 -6.88
N PHE A 98 -9.32 -3.21 -7.82
CA PHE A 98 -10.23 -2.09 -7.81
C PHE A 98 -11.25 -2.27 -8.93
N PHE A 99 -12.52 -2.23 -8.58
CA PHE A 99 -13.63 -2.45 -9.49
C PHE A 99 -14.57 -1.25 -9.45
N PRO A 100 -15.09 -0.80 -10.60
CA PRO A 100 -16.06 0.28 -10.63
C PRO A 100 -17.37 -0.16 -9.96
N VAL A 101 -17.94 0.75 -9.19
CA VAL A 101 -19.31 0.70 -8.66
C VAL A 101 -20.07 1.91 -9.23
N SER A 102 -21.38 2.01 -9.01
CA SER A 102 -22.21 3.02 -9.67
C SER A 102 -21.86 4.47 -9.30
N ASP A 103 -21.21 4.67 -8.15
CA ASP A 103 -20.87 5.97 -7.57
C ASP A 103 -19.37 6.11 -7.22
N GLY A 104 -18.50 5.22 -7.70
CA GLY A 104 -17.07 5.28 -7.41
C GLY A 104 -16.32 3.98 -7.66
N TRP A 105 -15.40 3.66 -6.74
CA TRP A 105 -14.56 2.48 -6.82
C TRP A 105 -14.63 1.65 -5.53
N LEU A 106 -14.71 0.34 -5.68
CA LEU A 106 -14.60 -0.60 -4.58
C LEU A 106 -13.30 -1.39 -4.71
N ARG A 107 -12.57 -1.52 -3.61
CA ARG A 107 -11.43 -2.42 -3.53
C ARG A 107 -11.88 -3.76 -2.95
N THR A 108 -11.65 -4.86 -3.65
CA THR A 108 -11.94 -6.23 -3.16
C THR A 108 -10.66 -6.94 -2.73
N HIS A 109 -10.77 -7.86 -1.78
CA HIS A 109 -9.70 -8.78 -1.41
C HIS A 109 -10.16 -10.23 -1.53
N ALA A 110 -9.84 -10.85 -2.67
CA ALA A 110 -10.18 -12.23 -3.03
C ALA A 110 -8.94 -13.07 -3.40
N ASN A 111 -7.80 -12.81 -2.75
CA ASN A 111 -6.53 -13.49 -3.05
C ASN A 111 -6.53 -14.98 -2.67
N TYR A 112 -7.41 -15.36 -1.75
CA TYR A 112 -7.57 -16.74 -1.30
C TYR A 112 -8.92 -17.32 -1.77
N PRO A 113 -8.98 -18.63 -2.10
CA PRO A 113 -10.21 -19.27 -2.58
C PRO A 113 -11.43 -19.00 -1.70
N HIS A 114 -11.27 -19.10 -0.37
CA HIS A 114 -12.36 -18.85 0.57
C HIS A 114 -12.86 -17.40 0.59
N HIS A 115 -12.01 -16.40 0.29
CA HIS A 115 -12.47 -15.02 0.15
C HIS A 115 -13.19 -14.81 -1.18
N ARG A 116 -12.70 -15.44 -2.27
CA ARG A 116 -13.37 -15.42 -3.56
C ARG A 116 -14.77 -16.03 -3.46
N GLU A 117 -14.92 -17.18 -2.79
CA GLU A 117 -16.21 -17.82 -2.56
C GLU A 117 -17.21 -16.92 -1.82
N ARG A 118 -16.76 -16.21 -0.79
CA ARG A 118 -17.61 -15.25 -0.04
C ARG A 118 -18.01 -14.05 -0.88
N LEU A 119 -17.07 -13.49 -1.65
CA LEU A 119 -17.34 -12.43 -2.62
C LEU A 119 -18.38 -12.89 -3.64
N PHE A 120 -18.29 -14.13 -4.11
CA PHE A 120 -19.18 -14.69 -5.12
C PHE A 120 -20.58 -14.92 -4.56
N ARG A 121 -20.69 -15.43 -3.33
CA ARG A 121 -21.97 -15.52 -2.61
C ARG A 121 -22.62 -14.15 -2.42
N ALA A 122 -21.85 -13.15 -1.99
CA ALA A 122 -22.37 -11.81 -1.71
C ALA A 122 -22.98 -11.12 -2.93
N LEU A 123 -22.46 -11.42 -4.11
CA LEU A 123 -22.86 -10.83 -5.38
C LEU A 123 -23.70 -11.76 -6.25
N ASP A 124 -23.98 -12.98 -5.78
CA ASP A 124 -24.67 -14.04 -6.52
C ASP A 124 -24.08 -14.29 -7.92
N ILE A 125 -22.75 -14.47 -7.98
CA ILE A 125 -22.00 -14.74 -9.22
C ILE A 125 -21.28 -16.08 -9.17
N THR A 126 -20.99 -16.63 -10.35
CA THR A 126 -20.35 -17.94 -10.51
C THR A 126 -19.02 -17.90 -11.27
N HIS A 127 -18.72 -16.78 -11.95
CA HIS A 127 -17.55 -16.61 -12.81
C HIS A 127 -16.84 -15.27 -12.54
N ASP A 128 -15.53 -15.20 -12.74
CA ASP A 128 -14.70 -14.01 -12.45
C ASP A 128 -15.11 -12.80 -13.29
N ASP A 129 -15.50 -13.02 -14.54
CA ASP A 129 -15.92 -12.00 -15.49
C ASP A 129 -17.26 -11.34 -15.13
N ALA A 130 -18.09 -12.00 -14.30
CA ALA A 130 -19.33 -11.45 -13.77
C ALA A 130 -19.10 -10.44 -12.62
N LEU A 131 -17.91 -10.38 -12.03
CA LEU A 131 -17.62 -9.52 -10.88
C LEU A 131 -17.79 -8.03 -11.19
N ALA A 132 -17.12 -7.54 -12.24
CA ALA A 132 -17.16 -6.12 -12.58
C ALA A 132 -18.57 -5.65 -12.98
N PRO A 133 -19.33 -6.38 -13.84
CA PRO A 133 -20.72 -6.05 -14.12
C PRO A 133 -21.61 -6.03 -12.88
N ALA A 134 -21.47 -7.00 -11.96
CA ALA A 134 -22.28 -7.08 -10.74
C ALA A 134 -22.01 -5.89 -9.80
N LEU A 135 -20.74 -5.53 -9.62
CA LEU A 135 -20.36 -4.38 -8.79
C LEU A 135 -20.82 -3.05 -9.40
N ALA A 136 -20.76 -2.90 -10.72
CA ALA A 136 -21.18 -1.67 -11.41
C ALA A 136 -22.67 -1.31 -11.22
N GLN A 137 -23.52 -2.27 -10.81
CA GLN A 137 -24.95 -2.03 -10.53
C GLN A 137 -25.23 -1.58 -9.10
N LEU A 138 -24.24 -1.62 -8.21
CA LEU A 138 -24.40 -1.31 -6.79
C LEU A 138 -23.70 0.00 -6.47
N THR A 139 -24.17 0.72 -5.45
CA THR A 139 -23.32 1.74 -4.81
C THR A 139 -22.18 1.07 -4.07
N GLY A 140 -21.10 1.81 -3.85
CA GLY A 140 -19.95 1.32 -3.09
C GLY A 140 -20.31 0.82 -1.69
N GLU A 141 -21.16 1.57 -0.98
CA GLU A 141 -21.67 1.21 0.34
C GLU A 141 -22.52 -0.08 0.31
N GLN A 142 -23.39 -0.23 -0.70
CA GLN A 142 -24.19 -1.45 -0.88
C GLN A 142 -23.31 -2.67 -1.15
N ALA A 143 -22.33 -2.53 -2.03
CA ALA A 143 -21.43 -3.61 -2.38
C ALA A 143 -20.57 -4.03 -1.18
N GLU A 144 -19.94 -3.07 -0.49
CA GLU A 144 -19.17 -3.32 0.72
C GLU A 144 -20.01 -4.03 1.78
N SER A 145 -21.21 -3.51 2.07
CA SER A 145 -22.11 -4.08 3.07
C SER A 145 -22.49 -5.53 2.76
N ARG A 146 -22.85 -5.84 1.50
CA ARG A 146 -23.19 -7.21 1.08
C ARG A 146 -22.00 -8.15 1.22
N ILE A 147 -20.81 -7.71 0.80
CA ILE A 147 -19.59 -8.52 0.85
C ILE A 147 -19.19 -8.79 2.30
N VAL A 148 -19.23 -7.79 3.17
CA VAL A 148 -18.90 -7.95 4.60
C VAL A 148 -19.92 -8.82 5.32
N ALA A 149 -21.21 -8.75 4.96
CA ALA A 149 -22.25 -9.62 5.53
C ALA A 149 -21.98 -11.12 5.28
N GLU A 150 -21.40 -11.47 4.12
CA GLU A 150 -20.92 -12.82 3.80
C GLU A 150 -19.51 -13.11 4.35
N SER A 151 -19.00 -12.28 5.27
CA SER A 151 -17.64 -12.34 5.81
C SER A 151 -16.54 -12.20 4.74
N GLY A 152 -16.87 -11.61 3.59
CA GLY A 152 -15.92 -11.19 2.57
C GLY A 152 -15.19 -9.91 2.97
N ILE A 153 -14.22 -9.51 2.15
CA ILE A 153 -13.38 -8.34 2.40
C ILE A 153 -13.47 -7.40 1.19
N ALA A 154 -14.05 -6.23 1.42
CA ALA A 154 -14.06 -5.12 0.49
C ALA A 154 -13.92 -3.81 1.27
N ALA A 155 -13.44 -2.77 0.59
CA ALA A 155 -13.31 -1.43 1.13
C ALA A 155 -13.72 -0.40 0.07
N LEU A 156 -14.68 0.46 0.40
CA LEU A 156 -15.01 1.61 -0.44
C LEU A 156 -13.79 2.54 -0.59
N GLN A 157 -13.56 3.02 -1.81
CA GLN A 157 -12.57 4.05 -2.10
C GLN A 157 -13.32 5.36 -2.40
N LEU A 158 -13.24 6.32 -1.47
CA LEU A 158 -13.78 7.67 -1.59
C LEU A 158 -12.97 8.52 -2.57
#